data_AF-A0A1Y3SGG4-F1
#
_entry.id   AF-A0A1Y3SGG4-F1
#
_cell.length_a   1.000
_cell.length_b   1.000
_cell.length_c   1.000
_cell.angle_alpha   90.00
_cell.angle_beta   90.00
_cell.angle_gamma   90.00
#
_symmetry.space_group_name_H-M   'P 1'
#
loop_
_entity.id
_entity.type
_entity.pdbx_description
1 polymer ?
#
loop_
_entity_poly.entity_id
_entity_poly.type
_entity_poly.pdbx_seq_one_letter_code
_entity_poly.pdbx_strand_id
1 'polypeptide(L)'
;MTEEERPEAKEREACFAAIREIVQDISRLMDAAYQQYSRLVEQVLNGRITEEREIERIMDGLVDFGDDPRLLELYKPLCRHVYYKYPALVGEHAALFRLQFEETEDGDTDTEEVKT
;
A
#
# COMPACT_ATOMS: atom_id res chain seq x y z
N MET A 1 25.34 5.13 38.24
CA MET A 1 24.89 4.13 37.27
C MET A 1 24.75 2.84 38.05
N THR A 2 23.53 2.49 38.42
CA THR A 2 23.23 1.29 39.21
C THR A 2 23.33 0.07 38.31
N GLU A 3 23.76 -1.08 38.84
CA GLU A 3 23.94 -2.33 38.07
C GLU A 3 22.65 -2.84 37.39
N GLU A 4 21.50 -2.32 37.80
CA GLU A 4 20.15 -2.61 37.33
C GLU A 4 19.77 -1.87 36.02
N GLU A 5 20.36 -0.70 35.74
CA GLU A 5 20.14 0.03 34.47
C GLU A 5 20.82 -0.66 33.27
N ARG A 6 21.83 -1.51 33.54
CA ARG A 6 22.63 -2.21 32.52
C ARG A 6 21.90 -3.35 31.80
N PRO A 7 21.16 -4.26 32.48
CA PRO A 7 20.34 -5.27 31.82
C PRO A 7 19.18 -4.66 31.02
N GLU A 8 18.48 -3.65 31.55
CA GLU A 8 17.38 -2.97 30.85
C GLU A 8 17.84 -2.31 29.55
N ALA A 9 19.01 -1.65 29.56
CA ALA A 9 19.60 -1.07 28.35
C ALA A 9 19.91 -2.12 27.27
N LYS A 10 20.37 -3.32 27.69
CA LYS A 10 20.69 -4.43 26.78
C LYS A 10 19.43 -5.07 26.19
N GLU A 11 18.37 -5.23 26.97
CA GLU A 11 17.08 -5.73 26.49
C GLU A 11 16.43 -4.76 25.50
N ARG A 12 16.50 -3.46 25.80
CA ARG A 12 16.05 -2.40 24.88
C ARG A 12 16.82 -2.44 23.56
N GLU A 13 18.14 -2.59 23.59
CA GLU A 13 18.97 -2.69 22.39
C GLU A 13 18.64 -3.93 21.56
N ALA A 14 18.43 -5.09 22.20
CA ALA A 14 18.01 -6.31 21.53
C ALA A 14 16.63 -6.18 20.88
N CYS A 15 15.67 -5.54 21.57
CA CYS A 15 14.35 -5.26 21.03
C CYS A 15 14.44 -4.37 19.77
N PHE A 16 15.21 -3.28 19.83
CA PHE A 16 15.41 -2.42 18.66
C PHE A 16 16.13 -3.14 17.51
N ALA A 17 17.04 -4.07 17.81
CA ALA A 17 17.68 -4.88 16.78
C ALA A 17 16.67 -5.79 16.06
N ALA A 18 15.79 -6.46 16.80
CA ALA A 18 14.72 -7.29 16.23
C ALA A 18 13.73 -6.46 15.40
N ILE A 19 13.34 -5.27 15.87
CA ILE A 19 12.48 -4.36 15.10
C ILE A 19 13.16 -3.96 13.79
N ARG A 20 14.46 -3.62 13.83
CA ARG A 20 15.21 -3.26 12.61
C ARG A 20 15.25 -4.41 11.60
N GLU A 21 15.43 -5.64 12.06
CA GLU A 21 15.42 -6.82 11.20
C GLU A 21 14.06 -7.01 10.52
N ILE A 22 12.97 -6.92 11.29
CA ILE A 22 11.59 -7.01 10.76
C ILE A 22 11.33 -5.91 9.72
N VAL A 23 11.73 -4.66 9.99
CA VAL A 23 11.56 -3.55 9.05
C VAL A 23 12.35 -3.79 7.75
N GLN A 24 13.55 -4.37 7.84
CA GLN A 24 14.32 -4.75 6.65
C GLN A 24 13.64 -5.86 5.85
N ASP A 25 13.05 -6.86 6.51
CA ASP A 25 12.31 -7.93 5.84
C ASP A 25 11.04 -7.42 5.16
N ILE A 26 10.29 -6.54 5.81
CA ILE A 26 9.14 -5.85 5.20
C ILE A 26 9.59 -5.09 3.96
N SER A 27 10.70 -4.35 4.04
CA SER A 27 11.23 -3.60 2.89
C SER A 27 11.57 -4.52 1.71
N ARG A 28 12.21 -5.67 1.98
CA ARG A 28 12.53 -6.68 0.95
C ARG A 28 11.27 -7.28 0.33
N LEU A 29 10.23 -7.53 1.13
CA LEU A 29 8.94 -8.02 0.64
C LEU A 29 8.25 -6.99 -0.26
N MET A 30 8.28 -5.71 0.12
CA MET A 30 7.75 -4.62 -0.70
C MET A 30 8.49 -4.49 -2.03
N ASP A 31 9.82 -4.60 -2.02
CA ASP A 31 10.61 -4.60 -3.27
C ASP A 31 10.28 -5.81 -4.15
N ALA A 32 10.10 -6.99 -3.56
CA ALA A 32 9.70 -8.19 -4.29
C ALA A 32 8.30 -8.03 -4.91
N ALA A 33 7.35 -7.46 -4.17
CA ALA A 33 6.00 -7.16 -4.67
C ALA A 33 6.10 -6.19 -5.87
N TYR A 34 6.82 -5.08 -5.74
CA TYR A 34 7.02 -4.12 -6.84
C TYR A 34 7.57 -4.80 -8.10
N GLN A 35 8.60 -5.65 -7.98
CA GLN A 35 9.17 -6.37 -9.13
C GLN A 35 8.20 -7.37 -9.76
N GLN A 36 7.32 -7.99 -8.97
CA GLN A 36 6.31 -8.90 -9.49
C GLN A 36 5.20 -8.15 -10.22
N TYR A 37 4.62 -7.12 -9.58
CA TYR A 37 3.56 -6.32 -10.17
C TYR A 37 4.03 -5.53 -11.40
N SER A 38 5.25 -5.00 -11.41
CA SER A 38 5.80 -4.34 -12.59
C SER A 38 5.78 -5.26 -13.82
N ARG A 39 6.14 -6.54 -13.65
CA ARG A 39 6.11 -7.53 -14.73
C ARG A 39 4.68 -7.91 -15.14
N LEU A 40 3.74 -7.98 -14.20
CA LEU A 40 2.34 -8.28 -14.50
C LEU A 40 1.68 -7.13 -15.26
N VAL A 41 1.89 -5.89 -14.80
CA VAL A 41 1.39 -4.68 -15.47
C VAL A 41 1.95 -4.60 -16.89
N GLU A 42 3.26 -4.80 -17.08
CA GLU A 42 3.86 -4.83 -18.41
C GLU A 42 3.22 -5.89 -19.33
N GLN A 43 2.89 -7.07 -18.79
CA GLN A 43 2.21 -8.13 -19.55
C GLN A 43 0.78 -7.74 -19.95
N VAL A 44 0.04 -7.05 -19.09
CA VAL A 44 -1.28 -6.50 -19.45
C VAL A 44 -1.14 -5.44 -20.53
N LEU A 45 -0.24 -4.47 -20.34
CA LEU A 45 -0.04 -3.36 -21.28
C LEU A 45 0.41 -3.83 -22.68
N ASN A 46 1.21 -4.89 -22.74
CA ASN A 46 1.66 -5.51 -23.99
C ASN A 46 0.68 -6.54 -24.57
N GLY A 47 -0.51 -6.70 -23.97
CA GLY A 47 -1.56 -7.59 -24.45
C GLY A 47 -1.26 -9.09 -24.30
N ARG A 48 -0.32 -9.47 -23.43
CA ARG A 48 -0.05 -10.88 -23.09
C ARG A 48 -1.09 -11.41 -22.09
N ILE A 49 -1.51 -10.57 -21.15
CA ILE A 49 -2.63 -10.82 -20.24
C ILE A 49 -3.82 -10.01 -20.76
N THR A 50 -4.93 -10.69 -21.07
CA THR A 50 -6.11 -10.05 -21.70
C THR A 50 -7.44 -10.48 -21.08
N GLU A 51 -7.42 -11.51 -20.24
CA GLU A 51 -8.58 -12.05 -19.55
C GLU A 51 -8.97 -11.11 -18.42
N GLU A 52 -10.26 -10.82 -18.30
CA GLU A 52 -10.77 -9.78 -17.40
C GLU A 52 -10.51 -10.13 -15.93
N ARG A 53 -10.76 -11.38 -15.51
CA ARG A 53 -10.59 -11.80 -14.12
C ARG A 53 -9.12 -11.80 -13.70
N GLU A 54 -8.21 -12.10 -14.62
CA GLU A 54 -6.76 -12.02 -14.37
C GLU A 54 -6.33 -10.55 -14.20
N ILE A 55 -6.84 -9.65 -15.04
CA ILE A 55 -6.60 -8.21 -14.91
C ILE A 55 -7.17 -7.68 -13.58
N GLU A 56 -8.41 -8.02 -13.25
CA GLU A 56 -9.07 -7.66 -11.98
C GLU A 56 -8.23 -8.11 -10.78
N ARG A 57 -7.76 -9.36 -10.74
CA ARG A 57 -6.88 -9.84 -9.66
C ARG A 57 -5.58 -9.06 -9.54
N ILE A 58 -5.00 -8.62 -10.66
CA ILE A 58 -3.80 -7.77 -10.66
C ILE A 58 -4.14 -6.40 -10.09
N MET A 59 -5.29 -5.84 -10.47
CA MET A 59 -5.77 -4.56 -9.98
C MET A 59 -6.10 -4.60 -8.48
N ASP A 60 -6.82 -5.62 -8.01
CA ASP A 60 -7.11 -5.87 -6.58
C ASP A 60 -5.82 -5.84 -5.76
N GLY A 61 -4.85 -6.65 -6.18
CA GLY A 61 -3.59 -6.74 -5.47
C GLY A 61 -2.74 -5.47 -5.51
N LEU A 62 -2.90 -4.60 -6.52
CA LEU A 62 -2.25 -3.29 -6.55
C LEU A 62 -2.92 -2.27 -5.63
N VAL A 63 -4.25 -2.35 -5.46
CA VAL A 63 -5.00 -1.48 -4.54
C VAL A 63 -4.60 -1.74 -3.08
N ASP A 64 -4.28 -3.00 -2.73
CA ASP A 64 -3.78 -3.36 -1.40
C ASP A 64 -2.50 -2.60 -1.00
N PHE A 65 -1.74 -2.07 -1.99
CA PHE A 65 -0.53 -1.28 -1.79
C PHE A 65 -0.71 0.20 -2.17
N GLY A 66 -1.94 0.73 -2.08
CA GLY A 66 -2.25 2.10 -2.47
C GLY A 66 -1.49 3.19 -1.71
N ASP A 67 -0.87 2.86 -0.58
CA ASP A 67 0.02 3.71 0.21
C ASP A 67 1.48 3.71 -0.26
N ASP A 68 1.93 2.71 -1.03
CA ASP A 68 3.27 2.71 -1.64
C ASP A 68 3.23 3.48 -2.98
N PRO A 69 3.94 4.63 -3.07
CA PRO A 69 3.89 5.47 -4.26
C PRO A 69 4.43 4.77 -5.50
N ARG A 70 5.35 3.81 -5.36
CA ARG A 70 5.92 3.07 -6.50
C ARG A 70 4.89 2.12 -7.11
N LEU A 71 4.12 1.43 -6.28
CA LEU A 71 3.05 0.54 -6.74
C LEU A 71 1.88 1.33 -7.31
N LEU A 72 1.56 2.49 -6.71
CA LEU A 72 0.57 3.41 -7.26
C LEU A 72 0.92 3.94 -8.67
N GLU A 73 2.21 4.20 -8.93
CA GLU A 73 2.68 4.59 -10.28
C GLU A 73 2.58 3.45 -11.31
N LEU A 74 2.51 2.18 -10.88
CA LEU A 74 2.17 1.05 -11.77
C LEU A 74 0.66 0.94 -12.00
N TYR A 75 -0.13 1.26 -10.98
CA TYR A 75 -1.58 1.15 -11.00
C TYR A 75 -2.25 2.15 -11.95
N LYS A 76 -1.79 3.40 -11.98
CA LYS A 76 -2.38 4.45 -12.83
C LYS A 76 -2.32 4.12 -14.34
N PRO A 77 -1.17 3.71 -14.92
CA PRO A 77 -1.11 3.28 -16.33
C PRO A 77 -1.97 2.06 -16.62
N LEU A 78 -2.00 1.08 -15.70
CA LEU A 78 -2.85 -0.11 -15.82
C LEU A 78 -4.33 0.30 -15.93
N CYS A 79 -4.82 1.11 -14.98
CA CYS A 79 -6.19 1.62 -15.01
C CYS A 79 -6.52 2.31 -16.33
N ARG A 80 -5.63 3.18 -16.84
CA ARG A 80 -5.83 3.89 -18.11
C ARG A 80 -5.93 2.92 -19.29
N HIS A 81 -5.12 1.88 -19.32
CA HIS A 81 -5.16 0.86 -20.37
C HIS A 81 -6.44 0.03 -20.32
N VAL A 82 -6.81 -0.43 -19.12
CA VAL A 82 -7.98 -1.27 -18.85
C VAL A 82 -9.28 -0.51 -19.11
N TYR A 83 -9.33 0.79 -18.82
CA TYR A 83 -10.53 1.63 -18.95
C TYR A 83 -11.17 1.57 -20.34
N TYR A 84 -10.36 1.46 -21.40
CA TYR A 84 -10.89 1.39 -22.77
C TYR A 84 -11.72 0.13 -23.04
N LYS A 85 -11.46 -0.96 -22.30
CA LYS A 85 -12.15 -2.25 -22.46
C LYS A 85 -13.16 -2.51 -21.35
N TYR A 86 -12.82 -2.15 -20.11
CA TYR A 86 -13.60 -2.44 -18.91
C TYR A 86 -13.78 -1.16 -18.05
N PRO A 87 -14.57 -0.17 -18.50
CA PRO A 87 -14.73 1.10 -17.79
C PRO A 87 -15.42 0.94 -16.43
N ALA A 88 -16.33 -0.03 -16.28
CA ALA A 88 -17.02 -0.30 -15.01
C ALA A 88 -16.04 -0.78 -13.93
N LEU A 89 -15.20 -1.77 -14.25
CA LEU A 89 -14.15 -2.29 -13.36
C LEU A 89 -13.23 -1.18 -12.84
N VAL A 90 -12.74 -0.31 -13.74
CA VAL A 90 -11.89 0.82 -13.35
C VAL A 90 -12.64 1.82 -12.48
N GLY A 91 -13.94 2.03 -12.73
CA GLY A 91 -14.80 2.89 -11.92
C GLY A 91 -14.98 2.38 -10.48
N GLU A 92 -15.25 1.08 -10.32
CA GLU A 92 -15.36 0.41 -9.01
C GLU A 92 -14.06 0.52 -8.23
N HIS A 93 -12.94 0.26 -8.89
CA HIS A 93 -11.61 0.40 -8.32
C HIS A 93 -11.25 1.83 -7.92
N ALA A 94 -11.61 2.82 -8.73
CA ALA A 94 -11.44 4.22 -8.37
C ALA A 94 -12.27 4.56 -7.12
N ALA A 95 -13.49 4.03 -6.99
CA ALA A 95 -14.31 4.22 -5.80
C ALA A 95 -13.70 3.54 -4.55
N LEU A 96 -13.19 2.32 -4.68
CA LEU A 96 -12.48 1.61 -3.61
C LEU A 96 -11.25 2.40 -3.13
N PHE A 97 -10.44 2.91 -4.07
CA PHE A 97 -9.27 3.72 -3.72
C PHE A 97 -9.66 4.98 -2.93
N ARG A 98 -10.71 5.70 -3.35
CA ARG A 98 -11.21 6.86 -2.60
C ARG A 98 -11.67 6.49 -1.20
N LEU A 99 -12.44 5.40 -1.08
CA LEU A 99 -12.93 4.93 0.22
C LEU A 99 -11.79 4.60 1.20
N GLN A 100 -10.68 4.07 0.69
CA GLN A 100 -9.57 3.59 1.52
C GLN A 100 -8.50 4.65 1.79
N PHE A 101 -8.28 5.60 0.88
CA PHE A 101 -7.13 6.50 0.92
C PHE A 101 -7.46 7.99 0.81
N GLU A 102 -8.67 8.38 0.40
CA GLU A 102 -9.08 9.79 0.45
C GLU A 102 -9.71 10.08 1.82
N GLU A 103 -9.18 11.09 2.51
CA GLU A 103 -9.83 11.61 3.72
C GLU A 103 -11.17 12.24 3.32
N THR A 104 -12.25 11.74 3.91
CA THR A 104 -13.55 12.42 3.86
C THR A 104 -13.44 13.75 4.61
N GLU A 105 -13.86 14.85 4.01
CA GLU A 105 -13.78 16.21 4.58
C GLU A 105 -14.57 16.40 5.92
N ASP A 106 -15.18 15.35 6.48
CA ASP A 106 -15.93 15.36 7.73
C ASP A 106 -15.03 15.27 8.99
N GLY A 107 -13.90 15.98 8.98
CA GLY A 107 -12.90 16.03 10.05
C GLY A 107 -12.90 17.32 10.88
N ASP A 108 -13.84 18.25 10.64
CA ASP A 108 -13.99 19.49 11.41
C ASP A 108 -15.46 19.70 11.81
N THR A 109 -15.87 19.13 12.95
CA THR A 109 -16.92 19.74 13.79
C THR A 109 -16.65 19.46 15.28
N ASP A 110 -16.37 20.54 16.00
CA ASP A 110 -16.65 20.82 17.41
C ASP A 110 -16.19 19.81 18.48
N THR A 111 -15.05 20.13 19.11
CA THR A 111 -14.98 20.02 20.59
C THR A 111 -14.97 21.43 21.17
N GLU A 112 -16.17 21.84 21.58
CA GLU A 112 -16.41 23.07 22.32
C GLU A 112 -15.47 23.23 23.52
N GLU A 113 -15.14 24.50 23.75
CA GLU A 113 -14.49 25.03 24.94
C GLU A 113 -15.04 24.41 26.24
N VAL A 114 -14.24 23.62 26.95
CA VAL A 114 -14.51 23.38 28.38
C VAL A 114 -13.91 24.54 29.16
N LYS A 115 -14.72 25.58 29.33
CA LYS A 115 -14.52 26.56 30.40
C LYS A 115 -15.04 25.97 31.71
N THR A 116 -14.14 25.60 32.62
CA THR A 116 -14.40 25.68 34.07
C THR A 116 -13.10 25.90 34.82
#